data_AF-A0A9X8YPV0-F1
#
_entry.id   AF-A0A9X8YPV0-F1
#
_cell.length_a   1.000
_cell.length_b   1.000
_cell.length_c   1.000
_cell.angle_alpha   90.00
_cell.angle_beta   90.00
_cell.angle_gamma   90.00
#
_symmetry.space_group_name_H-M   'P 1'
#
loop_
_entity.id
_entity.type
_entity.pdbx_description
1 polymer ?
#
loop_
_entity_poly.entity_id
_entity_poly.type
_entity_poly.pdbx_seq_one_letter_code
_entity_poly.pdbx_strand_id
1 'polypeptide(L)'
;MKVLGLLGGMSWESTIPYYRTINEQVKARLGGLHSAKIVLYSVDFQEIERLQHQGDWDGAGRLLAEAAVALRAVGAEAIVICTNTMHKVAEAVEQASGL
;
A
#
# COMPACT_ATOMS: atom_id res chain seq x y z
N MET A 1 -1.52 -0.27 -18.65
CA MET A 1 -1.88 -0.37 -17.22
C MET A 1 -0.95 0.54 -16.44
N LYS A 2 -1.49 1.27 -15.45
CA LYS A 2 -0.69 2.04 -14.48
C LYS A 2 0.10 1.10 -13.55
N VAL A 3 1.21 1.56 -13.00
CA VAL A 3 1.96 0.88 -11.93
C VAL A 3 1.27 1.16 -10.60
N LEU A 4 0.87 0.11 -9.87
CA LEU A 4 0.26 0.25 -8.54
C LEU A 4 1.32 0.19 -7.45
N GLY A 5 1.29 1.16 -6.54
CA GLY A 5 2.04 1.15 -5.28
C GLY A 5 1.18 0.56 -4.16
N LEU A 6 1.57 -0.58 -3.61
CA LEU A 6 0.88 -1.19 -2.46
C LEU A 6 1.62 -0.86 -1.17
N LEU A 7 0.90 -0.29 -0.20
CA LEU A 7 1.32 -0.18 1.18
C LEU A 7 0.78 -1.39 1.95
N GLY A 8 1.61 -2.41 2.12
CA GLY A 8 1.27 -3.68 2.74
C GLY A 8 2.01 -3.92 4.06
N GLY A 9 1.94 -5.15 4.56
CA GLY A 9 2.54 -5.54 5.83
C GLY A 9 1.71 -5.21 7.06
N MET A 10 0.39 -4.94 6.92
CA MET A 10 -0.49 -4.53 8.03
C MET A 10 -1.77 -5.39 8.18
N SER A 11 -1.68 -6.72 8.26
CA SER A 11 -0.45 -7.53 8.36
C SER A 11 0.04 -8.03 6.98
N TRP A 12 1.16 -8.76 6.94
CA TRP A 12 1.69 -9.29 5.67
C TRP A 12 0.81 -10.41 5.11
N GLU A 13 0.17 -11.19 5.99
CA GLU A 13 -0.77 -12.26 5.62
C GLU A 13 -1.93 -11.71 4.78
N SER A 14 -2.47 -10.53 5.14
CA SER A 14 -3.54 -9.89 4.39
C SER A 14 -3.07 -9.23 3.09
N THR A 15 -1.77 -8.97 2.94
CA THR A 15 -1.20 -8.37 1.72
C THR A 15 -1.14 -9.39 0.57
N ILE A 16 -0.93 -10.67 0.87
CA ILE A 16 -0.88 -11.74 -0.14
C ILE A 16 -2.17 -11.79 -1.00
N PRO A 17 -3.38 -11.79 -0.41
CA PRO A 17 -4.63 -11.69 -1.15
C PRO A 17 -4.69 -10.50 -2.11
N TYR A 18 -4.23 -9.30 -1.72
CA TYR A 18 -4.22 -8.14 -2.63
C TYR A 18 -3.37 -8.41 -3.87
N TYR A 19 -2.12 -8.84 -3.66
CA TYR A 19 -1.21 -9.14 -4.78
C TYR A 19 -1.79 -10.23 -5.70
N ARG A 20 -2.34 -11.30 -5.12
CA ARG A 20 -2.95 -12.40 -5.86
C ARG A 20 -4.14 -11.92 -6.69
N THR A 21 -5.12 -11.29 -6.04
CA THR A 21 -6.36 -10.87 -6.69
C THR A 21 -6.11 -9.84 -7.79
N ILE A 22 -5.22 -8.86 -7.57
CA ILE A 22 -4.88 -7.88 -8.60
C ILE A 22 -4.29 -8.55 -9.85
N ASN A 23 -3.36 -9.50 -9.67
CA ASN A 23 -2.78 -10.24 -10.78
C ASN A 23 -3.81 -11.11 -11.50
N GLU A 24 -4.67 -11.81 -10.75
CA GLU A 24 -5.76 -12.62 -11.31
C GLU A 24 -6.72 -11.76 -12.14
N GLN A 25 -7.07 -10.56 -11.68
CA GLN A 25 -7.94 -9.64 -12.42
C GLN A 25 -7.28 -9.10 -13.70
N VAL A 26 -5.98 -8.78 -13.66
CA VAL A 26 -5.25 -8.37 -14.87
C VAL A 26 -5.20 -9.51 -15.88
N LYS A 27 -4.88 -10.74 -15.44
CA LYS A 27 -4.87 -11.93 -16.30
C LYS A 27 -6.25 -12.22 -16.88
N ALA A 28 -7.31 -12.13 -16.08
CA ALA A 28 -8.68 -12.37 -16.54
C ALA A 28 -9.13 -11.38 -17.63
N ARG A 29 -8.70 -10.11 -17.53
CA ARG A 29 -9.08 -9.05 -18.49
C ARG A 29 -8.22 -9.03 -19.75
N LEU A 30 -6.92 -9.31 -19.65
CA LEU A 30 -5.97 -9.17 -20.76
C LEU A 30 -5.56 -10.52 -21.38
N GLY A 31 -5.80 -11.64 -20.69
CA GLY A 31 -5.47 -12.98 -21.17
C GLY A 31 -3.98 -13.32 -21.17
N GLY A 32 -3.65 -14.48 -21.73
CA GLY A 32 -2.27 -14.94 -21.91
C GLY A 32 -1.46 -15.01 -20.61
N LEU A 33 -0.26 -14.43 -20.65
CA LEU A 33 0.68 -14.36 -19.53
C LEU A 33 0.77 -12.94 -18.94
N HIS A 34 -0.25 -12.09 -19.15
CA HIS A 34 -0.28 -10.75 -18.57
C HIS A 34 -0.39 -10.80 -17.04
N SER A 35 0.40 -9.96 -16.37
CA SER A 35 0.41 -9.73 -14.93
C SER A 35 0.34 -8.23 -14.63
N ALA A 36 0.05 -7.88 -13.37
CA ALA A 36 -0.02 -6.49 -12.93
C ALA A 36 1.38 -5.89 -12.74
N LYS A 37 1.53 -4.60 -13.05
CA LYS A 37 2.72 -3.82 -12.66
C LYS A 37 2.55 -3.32 -11.22
N ILE A 38 3.35 -3.84 -10.30
CA ILE A 38 3.23 -3.60 -8.86
C ILE A 38 4.60 -3.24 -8.28
N VAL A 39 4.63 -2.24 -7.41
CA VAL A 39 5.67 -2.03 -6.40
C VAL A 39 5.02 -2.13 -5.03
N LEU A 40 5.61 -2.94 -4.14
CA LEU A 40 5.07 -3.20 -2.80
C LEU A 40 6.06 -2.68 -1.76
N TYR A 41 5.59 -1.80 -0.89
CA TYR A 41 6.28 -1.44 0.34
C TYR A 41 5.60 -2.21 1.48
N SER A 42 6.30 -3.19 2.06
CA SER A 42 5.82 -3.95 3.21
C SER A 42 6.50 -3.41 4.46
N VAL A 43 5.72 -2.78 5.33
CA VAL A 43 6.24 -2.25 6.61
C VAL A 43 6.49 -3.39 7.60
N ASP A 44 7.27 -3.11 8.65
CA ASP A 44 7.22 -3.90 9.88
C ASP A 44 5.93 -3.56 10.63
N PHE A 45 5.05 -4.54 10.82
CA PHE A 45 3.75 -4.29 11.42
C PHE A 45 3.84 -3.88 12.88
N GLN A 46 4.88 -4.32 13.60
CA GLN A 46 5.03 -4.05 15.03
C GLN A 46 5.16 -2.54 15.30
N GLU A 47 5.80 -1.80 14.40
CA GLU A 47 5.96 -0.35 14.51
C GLU A 47 4.61 0.37 14.38
N ILE A 48 3.82 -0.04 13.38
CA ILE A 48 2.48 0.50 13.13
C ILE A 48 1.54 0.16 14.28
N GLU A 49 1.52 -1.10 14.72
CA GLU A 49 0.66 -1.58 15.81
C GLU A 49 0.94 -0.81 17.11
N ARG A 50 2.22 -0.58 17.44
CA ARG A 50 2.59 0.21 18.62
C ARG A 50 2.02 1.63 18.57
N LEU A 51 2.10 2.29 17.42
CA LEU A 51 1.57 3.65 17.23
C LEU A 51 0.04 3.67 17.34
N GLN A 52 -0.65 2.67 16.77
CA GLN A 52 -2.11 2.52 16.90
C GLN A 52 -2.52 2.36 18.36
N HIS A 53 -1.83 1.50 19.12
CA HIS A 53 -2.13 1.26 20.54
C HIS A 53 -1.90 2.50 21.42
N GLN A 54 -0.93 3.34 21.06
CA GLN A 54 -0.66 4.62 21.72
C GLN A 54 -1.63 5.73 21.30
N GLY A 55 -2.46 5.49 20.28
CA GLY A 55 -3.31 6.51 19.67
C GLY A 55 -2.53 7.56 18.86
N ASP A 56 -1.26 7.31 18.55
CA ASP A 56 -0.40 8.21 17.77
C ASP A 56 -0.65 8.04 16.27
N TRP A 57 -1.82 8.47 15.84
CA TRP A 57 -2.23 8.43 14.43
C TRP A 57 -1.38 9.35 13.56
N ASP A 58 -0.88 10.46 14.10
CA ASP A 58 0.00 11.37 13.35
C ASP A 58 1.35 10.70 13.06
N GLY A 59 1.91 9.97 14.03
CA GLY A 59 3.11 9.15 13.83
C GLY A 59 2.90 8.05 12.81
N ALA A 60 1.79 7.32 12.91
CA ALA A 60 1.49 6.25 11.97
C ALA A 60 1.24 6.79 10.54
N GLY A 61 0.61 7.97 10.43
CA GLY A 61 0.42 8.70 9.19
C GLY A 61 1.73 9.13 8.54
N ARG A 62 2.68 9.67 9.32
CA ARG A 62 4.02 10.02 8.81
C ARG A 62 4.75 8.82 8.22
N LEU A 63 4.74 7.68 8.92
CA LEU A 63 5.40 6.46 8.44
C LEU A 63 4.81 5.98 7.10
N LEU A 64 3.46 5.92 6.99
CA LEU A 64 2.83 5.53 5.73
C LEU A 64 3.01 6.57 4.62
N ALA A 65 3.03 7.87 4.95
CA ALA A 65 3.30 8.94 4.00
C ALA A 65 4.71 8.82 3.40
N GLU A 66 5.73 8.56 4.23
CA GLU A 66 7.10 8.32 3.76
C GLU A 66 7.19 7.10 2.84
N ALA A 67 6.52 6.00 3.21
CA ALA A 67 6.44 4.80 2.36
C ALA A 67 5.74 5.09 1.02
N ALA A 68 4.69 5.93 1.01
CA ALA A 68 3.98 6.32 -0.21
C ALA A 68 4.84 7.20 -1.14
N VAL A 69 5.60 8.13 -0.56
CA VAL A 69 6.60 8.94 -1.30
C VAL A 69 7.66 8.04 -1.91
N ALA A 70 8.16 7.04 -1.16
CA ALA A 70 9.13 6.07 -1.68
C ALA A 70 8.54 5.26 -2.86
N LEU A 71 7.29 4.80 -2.76
CA LEU A 71 6.60 4.11 -3.85
C LEU A 71 6.47 4.99 -5.11
N ARG A 72 6.08 6.26 -4.95
CA ARG A 72 6.05 7.21 -6.07
C ARG A 72 7.42 7.39 -6.70
N ALA A 73 8.47 7.52 -5.88
CA ALA A 73 9.84 7.72 -6.36
C ALA A 73 10.34 6.55 -7.23
N VAL A 74 9.85 5.34 -7.00
CA VAL A 74 10.16 4.15 -7.81
C VAL A 74 9.15 3.88 -8.94
N GLY A 75 8.26 4.83 -9.21
CA GLY A 75 7.39 4.84 -10.38
C GLY A 75 5.95 4.33 -10.16
N ALA A 76 5.47 4.26 -8.92
CA ALA A 76 4.04 4.07 -8.68
C ALA A 76 3.22 5.25 -9.22
N GLU A 77 2.06 4.96 -9.80
CA GLU A 77 1.14 5.92 -10.42
C GLU A 77 -0.22 5.99 -9.71
N ALA A 78 -0.40 5.17 -8.67
CA ALA A 78 -1.54 5.16 -7.74
C ALA A 78 -1.15 4.40 -6.47
N ILE A 79 -1.75 4.75 -5.33
CA ILE A 79 -1.51 4.09 -4.03
C ILE A 79 -2.70 3.22 -3.63
N VAL A 80 -2.41 2.05 -3.06
CA VAL A 80 -3.37 1.15 -2.43
C VAL A 80 -2.91 0.85 -1.01
N ILE A 81 -3.74 1.17 -0.01
CA ILE A 81 -3.48 0.83 1.40
C ILE A 81 -4.09 -0.56 1.68
N CYS A 82 -3.26 -1.58 1.91
CA CYS A 82 -3.70 -2.98 2.05
C CYS A 82 -4.21 -3.34 3.45
N THR A 83 -4.93 -2.42 4.08
CA THR A 83 -5.50 -2.60 5.42
C THR A 83 -6.68 -1.65 5.62
N ASN A 84 -7.68 -2.04 6.39
CA ASN A 84 -8.85 -1.19 6.61
C ASN A 84 -8.52 -0.06 7.62
N THR A 85 -7.99 -0.40 8.79
CA THR A 85 -7.77 0.53 9.90
C THR A 85 -6.90 1.74 9.53
N MET A 86 -5.85 1.54 8.73
CA MET A 86 -4.95 2.65 8.36
C MET A 86 -5.54 3.64 7.35
N HIS A 87 -6.74 3.40 6.83
CA HIS A 87 -7.45 4.45 6.07
C HIS A 87 -7.79 5.66 6.94
N LYS A 88 -7.71 5.53 8.28
CA LYS A 88 -7.79 6.67 9.20
C LYS A 88 -6.76 7.77 8.90
N VAL A 89 -5.63 7.43 8.29
CA VAL A 89 -4.56 8.37 7.91
C VAL A 89 -4.38 8.48 6.39
N ALA A 90 -5.38 8.06 5.60
CA ALA A 90 -5.30 8.06 4.14
C ALA A 90 -5.04 9.46 3.55
N GLU A 91 -5.61 10.51 4.16
CA GLU A 91 -5.39 11.89 3.71
C GLU A 91 -3.90 12.30 3.80
N ALA A 92 -3.19 11.90 4.86
CA ALA A 92 -1.75 12.17 4.98
C ALA A 92 -0.94 11.43 3.90
N VAL A 93 -1.35 10.21 3.56
CA VAL A 93 -0.74 9.41 2.49
C VAL A 93 -0.96 10.05 1.11
N GLU A 94 -2.20 10.46 0.82
CA GLU A 94 -2.57 11.13 -0.43
C GLU A 94 -1.81 12.45 -0.59
N GLN A 95 -1.85 13.32 0.42
CA GLN A 95 -1.18 14.63 0.40
C GLN A 95 0.33 14.51 0.21
N ALA A 96 0.99 13.58 0.92
CA ALA A 96 2.43 13.42 0.84
C ALA A 96 2.88 12.80 -0.49
N SER A 97 2.16 11.78 -0.98
CA SER A 97 2.51 11.12 -2.24
C SER A 97 2.17 12.00 -3.45
N GLY A 98 1.06 12.74 -3.40
CA GLY A 98 0.50 13.45 -4.56
C GLY A 98 -0.04 12.50 -5.63
N LEU A 99 -0.47 11.29 -5.24
CA LEU A 99 -1.06 10.23 -6.07
C LEU A 99 -2.48 9.89 -5.64
#